data_AF-A0AAW0BMF4-F1
#
_entry.id   AF-A0AAW0BMF4-F1
#
_cell.length_a   1.000
_cell.length_b   1.000
_cell.length_c   1.000
_cell.angle_alpha   90.00
_cell.angle_beta   90.00
_cell.angle_gamma   90.00
#
_symmetry.space_group_name_H-M   'P 1'
#
loop_
_entity.id
_entity.type
_entity.pdbx_description
1 polymer ?
#
loop_
_entity_poly.entity_id
_entity_poly.type
_entity_poly.pdbx_seq_one_letter_code
_entity_poly.pdbx_strand_id
1 'polypeptide(L)'
;MTDRVAEKSSFLKMYMSSHPDTLVGYAKWYGKVAEPISSAEMSAINTKSMTLTCTLKNGTKKEVIVTIDPPLAGYEDVKPRLLEMKAISQEGLGMIKSPQITTFRLPPSGIPIASFFWFLLPYGAFSPTPDSIIASPWQSLFAPAHFLRSYIPQNIFKILWPAFLAFHGSSVLYTWHLCRKHRAPIGVTLGYLCSAFYIGVPVWLDLRRQIQDARIESVMKV
;
A
#
# COMPACT_ATOMS: atom_id res chain seq x y z
N MET A 1 -7.42 -26.59 11.92
CA MET A 1 -8.47 -25.63 11.50
C MET A 1 -8.83 -25.95 10.06
N THR A 2 -10.10 -26.21 9.80
CA THR A 2 -10.62 -26.42 8.43
C THR A 2 -10.54 -25.10 7.67
N ASP A 3 -10.17 -25.15 6.40
CA ASP A 3 -10.10 -23.97 5.53
C ASP A 3 -11.53 -23.55 5.15
N ARG A 4 -12.01 -22.46 5.76
CA ARG A 4 -13.38 -21.93 5.58
C ARG A 4 -13.68 -21.51 4.14
N VAL A 5 -12.66 -21.21 3.34
CA VAL A 5 -12.80 -20.86 1.92
C VAL A 5 -12.95 -22.13 1.09
N ALA A 6 -12.14 -23.17 1.39
CA ALA A 6 -12.18 -24.44 0.69
C ALA A 6 -13.54 -25.16 0.84
N GLU A 7 -14.20 -25.05 1.99
CA GLU A 7 -15.55 -25.58 2.22
C GLU A 7 -16.59 -24.99 1.25
N LYS A 8 -16.39 -23.76 0.79
CA LYS A 8 -17.27 -23.04 -0.15
C LYS A 8 -16.72 -22.99 -1.58
N SER A 9 -15.70 -23.79 -1.88
CA SER A 9 -15.01 -23.79 -3.18
C SER A 9 -15.93 -24.13 -4.36
N SER A 10 -16.94 -24.97 -4.16
CA SER A 10 -17.92 -25.33 -5.21
C SER A 10 -18.74 -24.12 -5.68
N PHE A 11 -19.23 -23.30 -4.74
CA PHE A 11 -19.95 -22.07 -5.05
C PHE A 11 -19.04 -21.06 -5.76
N LEU A 12 -17.80 -20.91 -5.28
CA LEU A 12 -16.83 -19.99 -5.89
C LEU A 12 -16.42 -20.42 -7.30
N LYS A 13 -16.28 -21.74 -7.54
CA LYS A 13 -16.07 -22.31 -8.86
C LYS A 13 -17.22 -21.98 -9.82
N MET A 14 -18.46 -22.15 -9.37
CA MET A 14 -19.65 -21.82 -10.15
C MET A 14 -19.77 -20.32 -10.43
N TYR A 15 -19.43 -19.47 -9.46
CA TYR A 15 -19.37 -18.04 -9.67
C TYR A 15 -18.31 -17.69 -10.74
N MET A 16 -17.10 -18.26 -10.62
CA MET A 16 -15.99 -17.99 -11.52
C MET A 16 -16.14 -18.57 -12.92
N SER A 17 -16.97 -19.59 -13.13
CA SER A 17 -17.24 -20.11 -14.47
C SER A 17 -17.95 -19.08 -15.37
N SER A 18 -18.65 -18.10 -14.77
CA SER A 18 -19.23 -16.96 -15.50
C SER A 18 -18.20 -15.88 -15.90
N HIS A 19 -16.95 -16.02 -15.47
CA HIS A 19 -15.86 -15.07 -15.71
C HIS A 19 -14.61 -15.72 -16.35
N PRO A 20 -14.75 -16.45 -17.47
CA PRO A 20 -13.66 -17.24 -18.07
C PRO A 20 -12.44 -16.38 -18.45
N ASP A 21 -12.64 -15.16 -18.94
CA ASP A 21 -11.55 -14.25 -19.30
C ASP A 21 -10.70 -13.85 -18.10
N THR A 22 -11.33 -13.74 -16.92
CA THR A 22 -10.63 -13.42 -15.67
C THR A 22 -9.71 -14.57 -15.26
N LEU A 23 -10.16 -15.81 -15.41
CA LEU A 23 -9.37 -17.01 -15.13
C LEU A 23 -8.18 -17.14 -16.09
N VAL A 24 -8.37 -16.84 -17.38
CA VAL A 24 -7.27 -16.76 -18.35
C VAL A 24 -6.27 -15.68 -17.95
N GLY A 25 -6.75 -14.51 -17.52
CA GLY A 25 -5.92 -13.42 -17.00
C GLY A 25 -5.08 -13.86 -15.80
N TYR A 26 -5.66 -14.61 -14.86
CA TYR A 26 -4.94 -15.16 -13.71
C TYR A 26 -3.86 -16.14 -14.10
N ALA A 27 -4.19 -17.10 -14.97
CA ALA A 27 -3.24 -18.10 -15.45
C ALA A 27 -2.04 -17.44 -16.15
N LYS A 28 -2.27 -16.46 -17.01
CA LYS A 28 -1.18 -15.74 -17.70
C LYS A 28 -0.36 -14.88 -16.75
N TRP A 29 -1.01 -14.05 -15.93
CA TRP A 29 -0.32 -13.04 -15.12
C TRP A 29 0.31 -13.62 -13.86
N TYR A 30 -0.44 -14.39 -13.08
CA TYR A 30 0.03 -14.96 -11.81
C TYR A 30 0.63 -16.35 -12.00
N GLY A 31 -0.02 -17.18 -12.82
CA GLY A 31 0.48 -18.53 -13.13
C GLY A 31 1.65 -18.55 -14.12
N LYS A 32 2.01 -17.39 -14.69
CA LYS A 32 3.12 -17.22 -15.66
C LYS A 32 3.03 -18.18 -16.86
N VAL A 33 1.82 -18.54 -17.27
CA VAL A 33 1.59 -19.36 -18.46
C VAL A 33 1.86 -18.52 -19.70
N ALA A 34 2.94 -18.82 -20.41
CA ALA A 34 3.34 -18.12 -21.64
C ALA A 34 2.58 -18.63 -22.87
N GLU A 35 2.09 -19.88 -22.81
CA GLU A 35 1.43 -20.52 -23.94
C GLU A 35 0.06 -19.88 -24.24
N PRO A 36 -0.38 -19.87 -25.52
CA PRO A 36 -1.72 -19.41 -25.87
C PRO A 36 -2.81 -20.30 -25.25
N ILE A 37 -3.52 -19.74 -24.27
CA ILE A 37 -4.68 -20.36 -23.61
C ILE A 37 -5.95 -20.10 -24.44
N SER A 38 -6.77 -21.13 -24.64
CA SER A 38 -8.11 -21.02 -25.26
C SER A 38 -9.21 -20.80 -24.21
N SER A 39 -9.16 -21.53 -23.09
CA SER A 39 -10.06 -21.37 -21.95
C SER A 39 -9.39 -21.73 -20.63
N ALA A 40 -9.92 -21.24 -19.52
CA ALA A 40 -9.46 -21.60 -18.18
C ALA A 40 -10.66 -21.82 -17.26
N GLU A 41 -10.55 -22.83 -16.39
CA GLU A 41 -11.57 -23.18 -15.41
C GLU A 41 -10.94 -23.27 -14.02
N MET A 42 -11.66 -22.83 -12.99
CA MET A 42 -11.23 -23.00 -11.61
C MET A 42 -11.57 -24.41 -11.14
N SER A 43 -10.58 -25.17 -10.66
CA SER A 43 -10.79 -26.51 -10.10
C SER A 43 -10.98 -26.48 -8.59
N ALA A 44 -10.20 -25.66 -7.88
CA ALA A 44 -10.27 -25.49 -6.43
C ALA A 44 -9.80 -24.10 -5.99
N ILE A 45 -10.21 -23.68 -4.79
CA ILE A 45 -9.70 -22.47 -4.13
C ILE A 45 -9.63 -22.71 -2.62
N ASN A 46 -8.59 -22.18 -1.99
CA ASN A 46 -8.38 -22.19 -0.55
C ASN A 46 -7.86 -20.81 -0.11
N THR A 47 -7.56 -20.66 1.19
CA THR A 47 -7.08 -19.39 1.75
C THR A 47 -5.79 -18.86 1.12
N LYS A 48 -4.95 -19.72 0.53
CA LYS A 48 -3.60 -19.37 0.04
C LYS A 48 -3.47 -19.38 -1.48
N SER A 49 -4.35 -20.07 -2.18
CA SER A 49 -4.17 -20.37 -3.60
C SER A 49 -5.48 -20.76 -4.27
N MET A 50 -5.53 -20.57 -5.58
CA MET A 50 -6.54 -21.15 -6.46
C MET A 50 -5.85 -22.05 -7.49
N THR A 51 -6.50 -23.17 -7.81
CA THR A 51 -6.04 -24.10 -8.83
C THR A 51 -6.89 -23.90 -10.08
N LEU A 52 -6.22 -23.72 -11.22
CA LEU A 52 -6.82 -23.48 -12.52
C LEU A 52 -6.44 -24.60 -13.49
N THR A 53 -7.41 -25.09 -14.24
CA THR A 53 -7.19 -25.98 -15.38
C THR A 53 -7.28 -25.14 -16.66
N CYS A 54 -6.16 -24.94 -17.33
CA CYS A 54 -6.06 -24.18 -18.56
C CYS A 54 -6.08 -25.12 -19.77
N THR A 55 -6.97 -24.88 -20.71
CA THR A 55 -6.94 -25.53 -22.03
C THR A 55 -6.10 -24.67 -22.95
N LEU A 56 -5.03 -25.23 -23.50
CA LEU A 56 -4.17 -24.56 -24.46
C LEU A 56 -4.77 -24.65 -25.87
N LYS A 57 -4.32 -23.78 -26.80
CA LYS A 57 -4.79 -23.80 -28.19
C LYS A 57 -4.53 -25.13 -28.93
N ASN A 58 -3.56 -25.93 -28.47
CA ASN A 58 -3.28 -27.27 -29.00
C ASN A 58 -4.21 -28.36 -28.41
N GLY A 59 -5.19 -27.99 -27.57
CA GLY A 59 -6.11 -28.91 -26.91
C GLY A 59 -5.57 -29.55 -25.63
N THR A 60 -4.30 -29.36 -25.29
CA THR A 60 -3.72 -29.90 -24.05
C THR A 60 -4.24 -29.15 -22.83
N LYS A 61 -4.52 -29.88 -21.74
CA LYS A 61 -4.89 -29.30 -20.45
C LYS A 61 -3.65 -29.17 -19.57
N LYS A 62 -3.49 -28.02 -18.92
CA LYS A 62 -2.39 -27.70 -18.01
C LYS A 62 -2.97 -27.20 -16.69
N GLU A 63 -2.56 -27.81 -15.58
CA GLU A 63 -2.94 -27.36 -14.25
C GLU A 63 -1.98 -26.28 -13.76
N VAL A 64 -2.53 -25.21 -13.18
CA VAL A 64 -1.79 -24.01 -12.80
C VAL A 64 -2.26 -23.58 -11.41
N ILE A 65 -1.31 -23.45 -10.49
CA ILE A 65 -1.59 -22.97 -9.14
C ILE A 65 -1.29 -21.47 -9.10
N VAL A 66 -2.30 -20.68 -8.80
CA VAL A 66 -2.20 -19.23 -8.63
C VAL A 66 -2.23 -18.90 -7.14
N THR A 67 -1.11 -18.37 -6.64
CA THR A 67 -0.99 -17.94 -5.24
C THR A 67 -1.80 -16.68 -4.98
N ILE A 68 -2.49 -16.63 -3.84
CA ILE A 68 -3.23 -15.47 -3.35
C ILE A 68 -2.37 -14.78 -2.28
N ASP A 69 -1.88 -13.58 -2.58
CA ASP A 69 -1.03 -12.79 -1.69
C ASP A 69 -1.60 -11.37 -1.49
N PRO A 70 -1.89 -10.95 -0.25
CA PRO A 70 -1.86 -11.76 0.99
C PRO A 70 -2.96 -12.83 1.03
N PRO A 71 -2.77 -13.90 1.83
CA PRO A 71 -3.78 -14.94 2.01
C PRO A 71 -5.12 -14.38 2.48
N LEU A 72 -6.20 -15.07 2.11
CA LEU A 72 -7.55 -14.76 2.56
C LEU A 72 -7.69 -15.06 4.05
N ALA A 73 -8.19 -14.12 4.85
CA ALA A 73 -8.49 -14.38 6.26
C ALA A 73 -9.82 -15.13 6.43
N GLY A 74 -10.74 -14.93 5.48
CA GLY A 74 -12.04 -15.58 5.47
C GLY A 74 -12.75 -15.55 4.11
N TYR A 75 -14.01 -15.98 4.10
CA TYR A 75 -14.82 -16.08 2.88
C TYR A 75 -15.23 -14.69 2.35
N GLU A 76 -15.47 -13.76 3.27
CA GLU A 76 -15.75 -12.34 3.03
C GLU A 76 -14.64 -11.64 2.24
N ASP A 77 -13.39 -12.07 2.38
CA ASP A 77 -12.24 -11.50 1.67
C ASP A 77 -12.11 -12.01 0.24
N VAL A 78 -12.79 -13.11 -0.11
CA VAL A 78 -12.64 -13.77 -1.42
C VAL A 78 -13.00 -12.80 -2.54
N LYS A 79 -14.17 -12.16 -2.45
CA LYS A 79 -14.66 -11.25 -3.49
C LYS A 79 -13.74 -10.04 -3.70
N PRO A 80 -13.41 -9.22 -2.68
CA PRO A 80 -12.52 -8.08 -2.89
C PRO A 80 -11.14 -8.50 -3.37
N ARG A 81 -10.60 -9.62 -2.87
CA ARG A 81 -9.29 -10.12 -3.32
C ARG A 81 -9.29 -10.52 -4.79
N LEU A 82 -10.31 -11.24 -5.24
CA LEU A 82 -10.41 -11.66 -6.64
C LEU A 82 -10.61 -10.44 -7.55
N LEU A 83 -11.40 -9.44 -7.16
CA LEU A 83 -11.51 -8.20 -7.94
C LEU A 83 -10.18 -7.46 -8.06
N GLU A 84 -9.41 -7.38 -6.97
CA GLU A 84 -8.05 -6.84 -7.00
C GLU A 84 -7.14 -7.62 -7.94
N MET A 85 -7.13 -8.96 -7.83
CA MET A 85 -6.33 -9.81 -8.70
C MET A 85 -6.71 -9.64 -10.16
N LYS A 86 -8.01 -9.50 -10.47
CA LYS A 86 -8.51 -9.26 -11.83
C LYS A 86 -7.94 -7.97 -12.37
N ALA A 87 -7.96 -6.93 -11.54
CA ALA A 87 -7.50 -5.63 -11.98
C ALA A 87 -5.98 -5.54 -12.16
N ILE A 88 -5.22 -6.18 -11.28
CA ILE A 88 -3.76 -6.27 -11.44
C ILE A 88 -3.40 -7.09 -12.68
N SER A 89 -4.09 -8.21 -12.93
CA SER A 89 -3.80 -9.06 -14.10
C SER A 89 -4.15 -8.35 -15.40
N GLN A 90 -5.29 -7.67 -15.47
CA GLN A 90 -5.69 -6.91 -16.66
C GLN A 90 -4.77 -5.71 -16.91
N GLU A 91 -4.34 -4.99 -15.88
CA GLU A 91 -3.37 -3.90 -16.04
C GLU A 91 -2.02 -4.45 -16.50
N GLY A 92 -1.54 -5.53 -15.88
CA GLY A 92 -0.26 -6.15 -16.21
C GLY A 92 -0.21 -6.76 -17.61
N LEU A 93 -1.35 -7.26 -18.10
CA LEU A 93 -1.50 -7.77 -19.47
C LEU A 93 -1.81 -6.66 -20.49
N GLY A 94 -1.88 -5.39 -20.06
CA GLY A 94 -2.15 -4.24 -20.93
C GLY A 94 -3.60 -4.16 -21.44
N MET A 95 -4.52 -4.90 -20.83
CA MET A 95 -5.95 -4.88 -21.17
C MET A 95 -6.65 -3.62 -20.66
N ILE A 96 -6.13 -3.01 -19.59
CA ILE A 96 -6.59 -1.73 -19.06
C ILE A 96 -5.41 -0.77 -18.84
N LYS A 97 -5.68 0.53 -18.85
CA LYS A 97 -4.68 1.56 -18.52
C LYS A 97 -4.49 1.65 -17.01
N SER A 98 -3.26 1.89 -16.57
CA SER A 98 -2.97 2.21 -15.17
C SER A 98 -3.81 3.41 -14.70
N PRO A 99 -4.43 3.34 -13.50
CA PRO A 99 -5.25 4.43 -13.00
C PRO A 99 -4.39 5.68 -12.80
N GLN A 100 -4.96 6.83 -13.16
CA GLN A 100 -4.35 8.14 -12.94
C GLN A 100 -4.86 8.72 -11.63
N ILE A 101 -3.94 9.25 -10.82
CA ILE A 101 -4.30 9.95 -9.58
C ILE A 101 -4.47 11.43 -9.88
N THR A 102 -5.71 11.89 -9.96
CA THR A 102 -6.07 13.27 -10.32
C THR A 102 -6.46 14.13 -9.13
N THR A 103 -6.70 13.52 -7.97
CA THR A 103 -7.14 14.20 -6.76
C THR A 103 -6.12 14.03 -5.64
N PHE A 104 -5.99 15.09 -4.84
CA PHE A 104 -5.20 15.07 -3.61
C PHE A 104 -6.15 14.89 -2.42
N ARG A 105 -5.79 13.98 -1.52
CA ARG A 105 -6.49 13.76 -0.24
C ARG A 105 -5.46 13.68 0.88
N LEU A 106 -5.66 14.51 1.91
CA LEU A 106 -4.83 14.51 3.10
C LEU A 106 -5.41 13.52 4.13
N PRO A 107 -4.64 12.53 4.62
CA PRO A 107 -5.09 11.66 5.70
C PRO A 107 -4.97 12.38 7.06
N PRO A 108 -6.09 12.72 7.74
CA PRO A 108 -6.04 13.52 8.96
C PRO A 108 -5.48 12.77 10.16
N SER A 109 -5.55 11.43 10.15
CA SER A 109 -5.16 10.57 11.28
C SER A 109 -3.69 10.69 11.68
N GLY A 110 -2.81 11.08 10.74
CA GLY A 110 -1.38 11.22 11.02
C GLY A 110 -0.96 12.60 11.51
N ILE A 111 -1.83 13.62 11.41
CA ILE A 111 -1.47 15.02 11.70
C ILE A 111 -1.05 15.22 13.17
N PRO A 112 -1.82 14.78 14.19
CA PRO A 112 -1.47 15.05 15.58
C PRO A 112 -0.12 14.45 15.99
N ILE A 113 0.14 13.21 15.55
CA ILE A 113 1.37 12.48 15.84
C ILE A 113 2.56 13.13 15.12
N ALA A 114 2.40 13.47 13.84
CA ALA A 114 3.43 14.17 13.09
C ALA A 114 3.78 15.51 13.75
N SER A 115 2.77 16.34 14.04
CA SER A 115 2.96 17.63 14.73
C SER A 115 3.73 17.44 16.04
N PHE A 116 3.35 16.47 16.87
CA PHE A 116 4.04 16.19 18.12
C PHE A 116 5.55 15.95 17.92
N PHE A 117 5.94 15.10 16.97
CA PHE A 117 7.36 14.83 16.71
C PHE A 117 8.11 15.97 16.03
N TRP A 118 7.45 16.70 15.11
CA TRP A 118 8.03 17.88 14.46
C TRP A 118 8.38 19.01 15.45
N PHE A 119 7.66 19.11 16.56
CA PHE A 119 8.01 20.06 17.62
C PHE A 119 8.93 19.43 18.68
N LEU A 120 8.61 18.24 19.17
CA LEU A 120 9.34 17.61 20.28
C LEU A 120 10.80 17.36 19.96
N LEU A 121 11.11 16.77 18.79
CA LEU A 121 12.46 16.33 18.47
C LEU A 121 13.46 17.49 18.32
N PRO A 122 13.20 18.53 17.48
CA PRO A 122 14.13 19.63 17.37
C PRO A 122 14.18 20.46 18.66
N TYR A 123 13.05 20.61 19.38
CA TYR A 123 13.04 21.30 20.67
C TYR A 123 13.90 20.56 21.71
N GLY A 124 13.78 19.24 21.80
CA GLY A 124 14.62 18.40 22.65
C GLY A 124 16.10 18.37 22.22
N ALA A 125 16.39 18.47 20.92
CA ALA A 125 17.75 18.45 20.39
C ALA A 125 18.50 19.78 20.56
N PHE A 126 17.81 20.91 20.34
CA PHE A 126 18.43 22.22 20.15
C PHE A 126 18.06 23.27 21.19
N SER A 127 17.15 23.00 22.13
CA SER A 127 16.90 23.97 23.21
C SER A 127 18.17 24.20 24.05
N PRO A 128 18.43 25.41 24.54
CA PRO A 128 19.63 25.72 25.32
C PRO A 128 19.68 24.94 26.65
N THR A 129 20.89 24.67 27.14
CA THR A 129 21.08 24.10 28.49
C THR A 129 20.88 25.17 29.57
N PRO A 130 20.53 24.79 30.81
CA PRO A 130 20.35 25.75 31.91
C PRO A 130 21.57 26.65 32.14
N ASP A 131 22.77 26.13 31.92
CA ASP A 131 24.04 26.85 32.11
C ASP A 131 24.39 27.81 30.96
N SER A 132 23.55 27.88 29.91
CA SER A 132 23.81 28.74 28.77
C SER A 132 23.39 30.19 29.05
N ILE A 133 24.27 31.13 28.72
CA ILE A 133 24.02 32.59 28.85
C ILE A 133 22.75 33.01 28.07
N ILE A 134 22.43 32.30 26.98
CA ILE A 134 21.28 32.55 26.11
C ILE A 134 19.95 32.11 26.77
N ALA A 135 19.97 31.14 27.69
CA ALA A 135 18.75 30.65 28.35
C ALA A 135 18.18 31.62 29.39
N SER A 136 19.01 32.50 29.95
CA SER A 136 18.67 33.31 31.14
C SER A 136 17.40 34.17 30.98
N PRO A 137 17.12 34.84 29.86
CA PRO A 137 15.89 35.63 29.71
C PRO A 137 14.64 34.78 29.40
N TRP A 138 14.82 33.53 28.97
CA TRP A 138 13.75 32.68 28.42
C TRP A 138 13.65 31.32 29.12
N GLN A 139 14.14 31.22 30.36
CA GLN A 139 14.30 29.94 31.05
C GLN A 139 12.96 29.19 31.19
N SER A 140 11.86 29.90 31.46
CA SER A 140 10.51 29.33 31.53
C SER A 140 10.03 28.71 30.21
N LEU A 141 10.47 29.24 29.06
CA LEU A 141 10.14 28.70 27.74
C LEU A 141 10.85 27.37 27.47
N PHE A 142 12.02 27.13 28.08
CA PHE A 142 12.82 25.93 27.91
C PHE A 142 12.66 24.90 29.03
N ALA A 143 11.94 25.24 30.11
CA ALA A 143 11.70 24.35 31.24
C ALA A 143 11.12 22.98 30.83
N PRO A 144 10.17 22.86 29.89
CA PRO A 144 9.71 21.55 29.41
C PRO A 144 10.81 20.71 28.77
N ALA A 145 11.73 21.32 28.01
CA ALA A 145 12.86 20.58 27.45
C ALA A 145 13.84 20.12 28.54
N HIS A 146 14.08 20.93 29.56
CA HIS A 146 14.95 20.57 30.69
C HIS A 146 14.35 19.40 31.48
N PHE A 147 13.03 19.44 31.72
CA PHE A 147 12.31 18.32 32.31
C PHE A 147 12.40 17.05 31.44
N LEU A 148 12.20 17.14 30.12
CA LEU A 148 12.34 15.97 29.25
C LEU A 148 13.76 15.41 29.25
N ARG A 149 14.77 16.30 29.32
CA ARG A 149 16.19 15.92 29.32
C ARG A 149 16.67 15.29 30.63
N SER A 150 15.90 15.40 31.72
CA SER A 150 16.20 14.64 32.94
C SER A 150 15.94 13.13 32.76
N TYR A 151 15.09 12.76 31.80
CA TYR A 151 14.81 11.37 31.46
C TYR A 151 15.52 10.91 30.18
N ILE A 152 15.70 11.80 29.19
CA ILE A 152 16.26 11.46 27.87
C ILE A 152 17.45 12.39 27.55
N PRO A 153 18.70 11.88 27.50
CA PRO A 153 19.86 12.70 27.20
C PRO A 153 19.75 13.46 25.88
N GLN A 154 20.24 14.71 25.83
CA GLN A 154 20.18 15.58 24.64
C GLN A 154 20.78 14.93 23.38
N ASN A 155 21.84 14.13 23.54
CA ASN A 155 22.47 13.43 22.42
C ASN A 155 21.52 12.46 21.72
N ILE A 156 20.58 11.84 22.46
CA ILE A 156 19.56 10.97 21.85
C ILE A 156 18.65 11.80 20.93
N PHE A 157 18.16 12.96 21.37
CA PHE A 157 17.37 13.84 20.51
C PHE A 157 18.14 14.30 19.27
N LYS A 158 19.43 14.63 19.41
CA LYS A 158 20.31 15.00 18.28
C LYS A 158 20.51 13.88 17.26
N ILE A 159 20.38 12.61 17.67
CA ILE A 159 20.41 11.44 16.77
C ILE A 159 19.01 11.18 16.17
N LEU A 160 17.96 11.23 17.00
CA LEU A 160 16.59 10.94 16.58
C LEU A 160 16.07 11.96 15.57
N TRP A 161 16.43 13.24 15.70
CA TRP A 161 15.99 14.28 14.78
C TRP A 161 16.42 14.05 13.32
N PRO A 162 17.71 13.90 12.99
CA PRO A 162 18.13 13.59 11.62
C PRO A 162 17.62 12.22 11.15
N ALA A 163 17.52 11.22 12.04
CA ALA A 163 16.92 9.93 11.68
C ALA A 163 15.45 10.07 11.26
N PHE A 164 14.68 10.88 11.99
CA PHE A 164 13.30 11.24 11.67
C PHE A 164 13.20 11.94 10.31
N LEU A 165 14.06 12.93 10.05
CA LEU A 165 14.13 13.60 8.74
C LEU A 165 14.47 12.63 7.61
N ALA A 166 15.44 11.73 7.81
CA ALA A 166 15.81 10.72 6.82
C ALA A 166 14.65 9.76 6.52
N PHE A 167 13.93 9.33 7.55
CA PHE A 167 12.74 8.49 7.39
C PHE A 167 11.63 9.18 6.60
N HIS A 168 11.34 10.46 6.90
CA HIS A 168 10.38 11.25 6.15
C HIS A 168 10.86 11.51 4.71
N GLY A 169 12.15 11.77 4.50
CA GLY A 169 12.75 11.87 3.16
C GLY A 169 12.55 10.60 2.33
N SER A 170 12.75 9.42 2.92
CA SER A 170 12.47 8.14 2.24
C SER A 170 10.99 7.99 1.88
N SER A 171 10.07 8.46 2.74
CA SER A 171 8.63 8.48 2.46
C SER A 171 8.28 9.42 1.30
N VAL A 172 8.96 10.57 1.19
CA VAL A 172 8.81 11.49 0.05
C VAL A 172 9.28 10.85 -1.25
N LEU A 173 10.44 10.19 -1.26
CA LEU A 173 10.96 9.50 -2.45
C LEU A 173 10.01 8.38 -2.92
N TYR A 174 9.47 7.59 -2.00
CA TYR A 174 8.50 6.55 -2.33
C TYR A 174 7.18 7.15 -2.85
N THR A 175 6.71 8.24 -2.23
CA THR A 175 5.50 8.95 -2.68
C THR A 175 5.70 9.55 -4.08
N TRP A 176 6.85 10.17 -4.35
CA TRP A 176 7.23 10.64 -5.68
C TRP A 176 7.18 9.51 -6.70
N HIS A 177 7.79 8.37 -6.39
CA HIS A 177 7.78 7.20 -7.26
C HIS A 177 6.34 6.79 -7.62
N LEU A 178 5.44 6.71 -6.64
CA LEU A 178 4.02 6.40 -6.87
C LEU A 178 3.33 7.47 -7.73
N CYS A 179 3.51 8.76 -7.45
CA CYS A 179 2.93 9.84 -8.24
C CYS A 179 3.40 9.80 -9.70
N ARG A 180 4.70 9.57 -9.95
CA ARG A 180 5.24 9.40 -11.32
C ARG A 180 4.66 8.17 -12.01
N LYS A 181 4.61 7.04 -11.31
CA LYS A 181 4.08 5.78 -11.85
C LYS A 181 2.62 5.92 -12.29
N HIS A 182 1.83 6.66 -11.53
CA HIS A 182 0.41 6.90 -11.79
C HIS A 182 0.11 8.26 -12.44
N ARG A 183 1.12 8.88 -13.06
CA ARG A 183 1.01 10.11 -13.87
C ARG A 183 0.20 11.22 -13.17
N ALA A 184 0.41 11.41 -11.87
CA ALA A 184 -0.30 12.44 -11.12
C ALA A 184 0.07 13.85 -11.64
N PRO A 185 -0.89 14.78 -11.74
CA PRO A 185 -0.60 16.17 -12.07
C PRO A 185 0.41 16.80 -11.10
N ILE A 186 1.11 17.86 -11.54
CA ILE A 186 2.16 18.51 -10.72
C ILE A 186 1.59 19.00 -9.38
N GLY A 187 0.43 19.67 -9.38
CA GLY A 187 -0.19 20.17 -8.15
C GLY A 187 -0.55 19.06 -7.15
N VAL A 188 -1.09 17.94 -7.65
CA VAL A 188 -1.40 16.76 -6.84
C VAL A 188 -0.14 16.12 -6.29
N THR A 189 0.90 16.01 -7.13
CA THR A 189 2.21 15.49 -6.74
C THR A 189 2.80 16.32 -5.62
N LEU A 190 2.87 17.65 -5.77
CA LEU A 190 3.39 18.55 -4.74
C LEU A 190 2.60 18.42 -3.43
N GLY A 191 1.26 18.34 -3.49
CA GLY A 191 0.43 18.11 -2.31
C GLY A 191 0.80 16.82 -1.57
N TYR A 192 0.97 15.72 -2.30
CA TYR A 192 1.40 14.45 -1.71
C TYR A 192 2.83 14.47 -1.18
N LEU A 193 3.78 15.13 -1.87
CA LEU A 193 5.16 15.22 -1.40
C LEU A 193 5.27 16.05 -0.12
N CYS A 194 4.63 17.21 -0.05
CA CYS A 194 4.59 18.04 1.15
C CYS A 194 3.92 17.29 2.31
N SER A 195 2.82 16.60 2.03
CA SER A 195 2.12 15.80 3.03
C SER A 195 2.94 14.62 3.50
N ALA A 196 3.63 13.90 2.61
CA ALA A 196 4.50 12.78 2.96
C ALA A 196 5.73 13.24 3.74
N PHE A 197 6.27 14.43 3.43
CA PHE A 197 7.33 15.02 4.23
C PHE A 197 6.85 15.37 5.63
N TYR A 198 5.65 15.92 5.78
CA TYR A 198 5.12 16.28 7.10
C TYR A 198 4.63 15.05 7.89
N ILE A 199 3.74 14.24 7.31
CA ILE A 199 3.03 13.15 7.99
C ILE A 199 3.77 11.81 7.91
N GLY A 200 4.51 11.56 6.84
CA GLY A 200 5.24 10.30 6.64
C GLY A 200 4.36 9.17 6.11
N VAL A 201 4.47 8.00 6.73
CA VAL A 201 3.90 6.72 6.26
C VAL A 201 2.39 6.73 5.95
N PRO A 202 1.52 7.35 6.76
CA PRO A 202 0.09 7.38 6.49
C PRO A 202 -0.28 7.92 5.10
N VAL A 203 0.51 8.84 4.55
CA VAL A 203 0.23 9.47 3.24
C VAL A 203 0.39 8.49 2.09
N TRP A 204 1.50 7.75 2.03
CA TRP A 204 1.68 6.80 0.94
C TRP A 204 0.81 5.54 1.12
N LEU A 205 0.45 5.17 2.34
CA LEU A 205 -0.54 4.11 2.58
C LEU A 205 -1.92 4.49 2.03
N ASP A 206 -2.38 5.72 2.31
CA ASP A 206 -3.64 6.23 1.78
C ASP A 206 -3.60 6.35 0.24
N LEU A 207 -2.51 6.88 -0.32
CA LEU A 207 -2.31 6.95 -1.77
C LEU A 207 -2.36 5.55 -2.43
N ARG A 208 -1.75 4.53 -1.81
CA ARG A 208 -1.83 3.15 -2.31
C ARG A 208 -3.26 2.62 -2.30
N ARG A 209 -4.04 2.92 -1.26
CA ARG A 209 -5.45 2.55 -1.19
C ARG A 209 -6.25 3.22 -2.31
N GLN A 210 -6.06 4.52 -2.52
CA GLN A 210 -6.72 5.24 -3.62
C GLN A 210 -6.37 4.68 -5.00
N ILE A 211 -5.09 4.35 -5.24
CA ILE A 211 -4.65 3.67 -6.47
C ILE A 211 -5.38 2.35 -6.65
N GLN A 212 -5.51 1.58 -5.57
CA GLN A 212 -6.16 0.28 -5.59
C GLN A 212 -7.67 0.40 -5.83
N ASP A 213 -8.34 1.36 -5.19
CA ASP A 213 -9.76 1.63 -5.38
C ASP A 213 -10.04 2.06 -6.82
N ALA A 214 -9.25 2.99 -7.36
CA ALA A 214 -9.36 3.45 -8.75
C ALA A 214 -9.10 2.31 -9.75
N ARG A 215 -8.16 1.41 -9.43
CA ARG A 215 -7.89 0.22 -10.23
C ARG A 215 -9.10 -0.72 -10.25
N ILE A 216 -9.69 -1.04 -9.10
CA ILE A 216 -10.88 -1.89 -9.01
C ILE A 216 -12.05 -1.26 -9.77
N GLU A 217 -12.28 0.04 -9.58
CA GLU A 217 -13.35 0.77 -10.27
C GLU A 217 -13.20 0.73 -11.79
N SER A 218 -11.97 0.85 -12.30
CA SER A 218 -11.72 0.79 -13.75
C SER A 218 -12.13 -0.55 -14.37
N VAL A 219 -12.00 -1.64 -13.64
CA VAL A 219 -12.38 -2.99 -14.09
C VAL A 219 -13.87 -3.27 -13.98
N MET A 220 -14.54 -2.66 -13.02
CA MET A 220 -15.99 -2.80 -12.89
C MET A 220 -16.76 -2.10 -14.00
N LYS A 221 -16.12 -1.16 -14.72
CA LYS A 221 -16.72 -0.40 -15.83
C LYS A 221 -16.51 -1.04 -17.20
N VAL A 222 -15.67 -2.07 -17.31
CA VAL A 222 -15.40 -2.83 -18.55
C VAL A 222 -16.19 -4.13 -18.52
#